data_AF-A0A7C3RZK2-F1
#
_entry.id   AF-A0A7C3RZK2-F1
#
_cell.length_a   1.000
_cell.length_b   1.000
_cell.length_c   1.000
_cell.angle_alpha   90.00
_cell.angle_beta   90.00
_cell.angle_gamma   90.00
#
_symmetry.space_group_name_H-M   'P 1'
#
loop_
_entity.id
_entity.type
_entity.pdbx_description
1 polymer ?
#
loop_
_entity_poly.entity_id
_entity_poly.type
_entity_poly.pdbx_seq_one_letter_code
_entity_poly.pdbx_strand_id
1 'polypeptide(L)'
;MFFRRFFSLVGGKMSRWLKSHEARDPEAVYEAAIAERVRRYQQLKTAAAGVIYMRNKLGCELEAKSAELGEVSEQAAQAADLNEDGIALVLIRRRHELDAECARLRDELGELTREAEDAKKNLLGFKGEIEKLKVEKVRMVARLRNAQARVRIQRALEELSYDEDVRALEEVRESIQQTLSQAGVAAELQGAELADKLEEIRRANAESKARVELEELKRRRRPPLVPMDAFAAKTPAANGTPSVAPN
;
A
#
# COMPACT_ATOMS: atom_id res chain seq x y z
N MET A 1 -52.52 1.96 16.06
CA MET A 1 -51.25 2.70 16.07
C MET A 1 -49.98 1.88 15.71
N PHE A 2 -50.05 0.59 15.37
CA PHE A 2 -48.83 -0.24 15.18
C PHE A 2 -48.03 0.05 13.90
N PHE A 3 -48.69 0.30 12.76
CA PHE A 3 -48.00 0.52 11.47
C PHE A 3 -47.02 1.72 11.45
N ARG A 4 -47.25 2.74 12.27
CA ARG A 4 -46.38 3.95 12.33
C ARG A 4 -45.02 3.68 13.01
N ARG A 5 -44.87 2.59 13.77
CA ARG A 5 -43.59 2.18 14.39
C ARG A 5 -42.77 1.21 13.52
N PHE A 6 -43.41 0.57 12.53
CA PHE A 6 -42.73 -0.31 11.59
C PHE A 6 -41.80 0.48 10.65
N PHE A 7 -42.32 1.56 10.05
CA PHE A 7 -41.54 2.43 9.15
C PHE A 7 -40.40 3.19 9.85
N SER A 8 -40.51 3.51 11.15
CA SER A 8 -39.40 4.14 11.90
C SER A 8 -38.20 3.22 12.12
N LEU A 9 -38.36 1.90 12.06
CA LEU A 9 -37.27 0.94 12.21
C LEU A 9 -36.58 0.60 10.87
N VAL A 10 -37.27 0.79 9.74
CA VAL A 10 -36.70 0.63 8.39
C VAL A 10 -35.73 1.77 8.07
N GLY A 11 -36.12 3.03 8.33
CA GLY A 11 -35.25 4.20 8.13
C GLY A 11 -33.95 4.15 8.96
N GLY A 12 -34.04 3.73 10.22
CA GLY A 12 -32.89 3.60 11.13
C GLY A 12 -31.92 2.44 10.82
N LYS A 13 -32.29 1.53 9.91
CA LYS A 13 -31.39 0.51 9.35
C LYS A 13 -30.79 0.95 8.01
N MET A 14 -31.59 1.57 7.13
CA MET A 14 -31.07 2.16 5.88
C MET A 14 -30.02 3.25 6.14
N SER A 15 -30.21 4.12 7.13
CA SER A 15 -29.23 5.17 7.50
C SER A 15 -27.88 4.60 7.94
N ARG A 16 -27.86 3.48 8.68
CA ARG A 16 -26.62 2.80 9.10
C ARG A 16 -25.98 1.99 7.98
N TRP A 17 -26.78 1.41 7.07
CA TRP A 17 -26.27 0.81 5.84
C TRP A 17 -25.59 1.87 4.95
N LEU A 18 -26.20 3.07 4.84
CA LEU A 18 -25.65 4.18 4.06
C LEU A 18 -24.34 4.74 4.66
N LYS A 19 -24.21 4.77 5.99
CA LYS A 19 -22.97 5.18 6.70
C LYS A 19 -21.86 4.11 6.74
N SER A 20 -22.11 2.89 6.27
CA SER A 20 -21.04 1.88 6.07
C SER A 20 -20.43 1.94 4.67
N HIS A 21 -20.82 2.92 3.84
CA HIS A 21 -20.57 2.96 2.40
C HIS A 21 -19.54 4.01 1.99
N GLU A 22 -18.57 4.30 2.88
CA GLU A 22 -17.58 5.38 2.73
C GLU A 22 -16.44 5.04 1.74
N ALA A 23 -16.33 3.78 1.35
CA ALA A 23 -15.79 3.37 0.06
C ALA A 23 -16.53 2.09 -0.39
N ARG A 24 -17.05 2.07 -1.62
CA ARG A 24 -17.46 0.80 -2.23
C ARG A 24 -16.19 -0.01 -2.49
N ASP A 25 -15.97 -1.06 -1.71
CA ASP A 25 -14.94 -2.04 -2.03
C ASP A 25 -15.18 -2.55 -3.47
N PRO A 26 -14.27 -2.26 -4.41
CA PRO A 26 -14.49 -2.63 -5.81
C PRO A 26 -14.48 -4.15 -5.98
N GLU A 27 -13.81 -4.91 -5.09
CA GLU A 27 -13.88 -6.36 -5.08
C GLU A 27 -15.33 -6.83 -4.86
N ALA A 28 -16.01 -6.32 -3.82
CA ALA A 28 -17.43 -6.59 -3.57
C ALA A 28 -18.37 -6.13 -4.70
N VAL A 29 -18.08 -5.00 -5.37
CA VAL A 29 -18.88 -4.52 -6.52
C VAL A 29 -18.80 -5.51 -7.70
N TYR A 30 -17.60 -5.99 -8.03
CA TYR A 30 -17.43 -7.01 -9.05
C TYR A 30 -18.09 -8.33 -8.66
N GLU A 31 -18.01 -8.76 -7.40
CA GLU A 31 -18.68 -9.99 -6.95
C GLU A 31 -20.20 -9.92 -7.07
N ALA A 32 -20.82 -8.81 -6.63
CA ALA A 32 -22.26 -8.61 -6.80
C ALA A 32 -22.66 -8.61 -8.30
N ALA A 33 -21.87 -7.97 -9.15
CA ALA A 33 -22.12 -7.91 -10.59
C ALA A 33 -21.90 -9.25 -11.32
N ILE A 34 -21.01 -10.12 -10.82
CA ILE A 34 -20.82 -11.49 -11.29
C ILE A 34 -21.96 -12.38 -10.79
N ALA A 35 -22.32 -12.31 -9.51
CA ALA A 35 -23.39 -13.12 -8.92
C ALA A 35 -24.75 -12.86 -9.59
N GLU A 36 -25.10 -11.59 -9.85
CA GLU A 36 -26.32 -11.23 -10.57
C GLU A 36 -26.32 -11.75 -12.02
N ARG A 37 -25.18 -11.70 -12.72
CA ARG A 37 -25.07 -12.33 -14.05
C ARG A 37 -25.21 -13.85 -13.96
N VAL A 38 -24.54 -14.52 -13.02
CA VAL A 38 -24.68 -15.97 -12.83
C VAL A 38 -26.14 -16.36 -12.54
N ARG A 39 -26.87 -15.56 -11.76
CA ARG A 39 -28.31 -15.74 -11.53
C ARG A 39 -29.12 -15.65 -12.82
N ARG A 40 -28.90 -14.60 -13.63
CA ARG A 40 -29.56 -14.45 -14.95
C ARG A 40 -29.20 -15.58 -15.92
N TYR A 41 -27.95 -16.03 -15.93
CA TYR A 41 -27.52 -17.17 -16.75
C TYR A 41 -28.31 -18.45 -16.42
N GLN A 42 -28.56 -18.74 -15.13
CA GLN A 42 -29.40 -19.89 -14.77
C GLN A 42 -30.86 -19.70 -15.22
N GLN A 43 -31.42 -18.49 -15.13
CA GLN A 43 -32.76 -18.20 -15.63
C GLN A 43 -32.87 -18.41 -17.15
N LEU A 44 -31.92 -17.88 -17.93
CA LEU A 44 -31.82 -18.13 -19.37
C LEU A 44 -31.63 -19.62 -19.68
N LYS A 45 -30.84 -20.34 -18.87
CA LYS A 45 -30.60 -21.78 -19.05
C LYS A 45 -31.89 -22.59 -18.88
N THR A 46 -32.71 -22.27 -17.87
CA THR A 46 -34.01 -22.90 -17.67
C THR A 46 -34.98 -22.59 -18.81
N ALA A 47 -35.03 -21.34 -19.27
CA ALA A 47 -35.87 -20.95 -20.42
C ALA A 47 -35.46 -21.70 -21.71
N ALA A 48 -34.16 -21.73 -22.02
CA ALA A 48 -33.63 -22.46 -23.18
C ALA A 48 -33.89 -23.98 -23.10
N ALA A 49 -33.81 -24.57 -21.90
CA ALA A 49 -34.16 -25.98 -21.69
C ALA A 49 -35.65 -26.24 -21.99
N GLY A 50 -36.54 -25.29 -21.67
CA GLY A 50 -37.96 -25.34 -22.04
C GLY A 50 -38.18 -25.33 -23.56
N VAL A 51 -37.52 -24.41 -24.28
CA VAL A 51 -37.59 -24.34 -25.77
C VAL A 51 -37.05 -25.63 -26.41
N ILE A 52 -35.90 -26.13 -25.94
CA ILE A 52 -35.31 -27.38 -26.43
C ILE A 52 -36.24 -28.58 -26.15
N TYR A 53 -36.87 -28.63 -24.97
CA TYR A 53 -37.86 -29.67 -24.65
C TYR A 53 -39.07 -29.62 -25.59
N MET A 54 -39.65 -28.43 -25.80
CA MET A 54 -40.80 -28.26 -26.70
C MET A 54 -40.46 -28.65 -28.13
N ARG A 55 -39.31 -28.20 -28.66
CA ARG A 55 -38.79 -28.60 -29.98
C ARG A 55 -38.67 -30.13 -30.10
N ASN A 56 -38.07 -30.79 -29.10
CA ASN A 56 -37.89 -32.24 -29.14
C ASN A 56 -39.25 -32.97 -29.07
N LYS A 57 -40.17 -32.53 -28.22
CA LYS A 57 -41.53 -33.09 -28.12
C LYS A 57 -42.26 -32.98 -29.46
N LEU A 58 -42.22 -31.80 -30.08
CA LEU A 58 -42.92 -31.52 -31.33
C LEU A 58 -42.28 -32.26 -32.52
N GLY A 59 -40.97 -32.53 -32.46
CA GLY A 59 -40.29 -33.48 -33.36
C GLY A 59 -40.86 -34.90 -33.27
N CYS A 60 -40.97 -35.46 -32.06
CA CYS A 60 -41.57 -36.79 -31.87
C CYS A 60 -43.07 -36.84 -32.27
N GLU A 61 -43.81 -35.76 -32.07
CA GLU A 61 -45.21 -35.65 -32.51
C GLU A 61 -45.32 -35.64 -34.04
N LEU A 62 -44.46 -34.89 -34.72
CA LEU A 62 -44.34 -34.90 -36.18
C LEU A 62 -43.92 -36.26 -36.74
N GLU A 63 -42.98 -36.96 -36.09
CA GLU A 63 -42.55 -38.31 -36.47
C GLU A 63 -43.72 -39.30 -36.39
N ALA A 64 -44.45 -39.32 -35.26
CA ALA A 64 -45.63 -40.17 -35.09
C ALA A 64 -46.72 -39.85 -36.13
N LYS A 65 -46.97 -38.58 -36.39
CA LYS A 65 -47.95 -38.13 -37.39
C LYS A 65 -47.54 -38.44 -38.83
N SER A 66 -46.25 -38.37 -39.13
CA SER A 66 -45.72 -38.75 -40.44
C SER A 66 -45.78 -40.27 -40.67
N ALA A 67 -45.67 -41.07 -39.61
CA ALA A 67 -45.90 -42.52 -39.67
C ALA A 67 -47.39 -42.85 -39.89
N GLU A 68 -48.31 -42.26 -39.11
CA GLU A 68 -49.78 -42.39 -39.29
C GLU A 68 -50.20 -42.03 -40.73
N LEU A 69 -49.63 -40.95 -41.28
CA LEU A 69 -49.83 -40.51 -42.66
C LEU A 69 -49.37 -41.55 -43.69
N GLY A 70 -48.24 -42.21 -43.46
CA GLY A 70 -47.72 -43.28 -44.31
C GLY A 70 -48.65 -44.48 -44.34
N GLU A 71 -49.01 -45.01 -43.17
CA GLU A 71 -49.92 -46.15 -43.02
C GLU A 71 -51.30 -45.88 -43.68
N VAL A 72 -51.89 -44.71 -43.43
CA VAL A 72 -53.17 -44.32 -44.04
C VAL A 72 -53.06 -44.15 -45.56
N SER A 73 -51.89 -43.72 -46.07
CA SER A 73 -51.65 -43.61 -47.52
C SER A 73 -51.55 -44.97 -48.20
N GLU A 74 -50.89 -45.94 -47.58
CA GLU A 74 -50.81 -47.33 -48.07
C GLU A 74 -52.19 -48.01 -48.03
N GLN A 75 -52.92 -47.88 -46.92
CA GLN A 75 -54.30 -48.39 -46.79
C GLN A 75 -55.24 -47.78 -47.82
N ALA A 76 -55.12 -46.47 -48.10
CA ALA A 76 -55.93 -45.79 -49.12
C ALA A 76 -55.65 -46.33 -50.53
N ALA A 77 -54.39 -46.61 -50.86
CA ALA A 77 -54.02 -47.22 -52.13
C ALA A 77 -54.55 -48.66 -52.24
N GLN A 78 -54.37 -49.48 -51.20
CA GLN A 78 -54.86 -50.85 -51.18
C GLN A 78 -56.39 -50.94 -51.31
N ALA A 79 -57.13 -50.06 -50.62
CA ALA A 79 -58.59 -49.98 -50.76
C ALA A 79 -59.01 -49.62 -52.18
N ALA A 80 -58.28 -48.72 -52.86
CA ALA A 80 -58.54 -48.39 -54.26
C ALA A 80 -58.23 -49.56 -55.22
N ASP A 81 -57.10 -50.28 -55.02
CA ASP A 81 -56.75 -51.48 -55.81
C ASP A 81 -57.80 -52.60 -55.67
N LEU A 82 -58.43 -52.70 -54.49
CA LEU A 82 -59.53 -53.64 -54.21
C LEU A 82 -60.91 -53.14 -54.70
N ASN A 83 -61.00 -51.93 -55.28
CA ASN A 83 -62.25 -51.26 -55.69
C ASN A 83 -63.21 -50.98 -54.51
N GLU A 84 -62.68 -50.80 -53.30
CA GLU A 84 -63.42 -50.41 -52.10
C GLU A 84 -63.55 -48.88 -52.00
N ASP A 85 -64.09 -48.24 -53.04
CA ASP A 85 -64.11 -46.78 -53.25
C ASP A 85 -64.58 -45.96 -52.03
N GLY A 86 -65.58 -46.47 -51.30
CA GLY A 86 -66.11 -45.82 -50.11
C GLY A 86 -65.11 -45.77 -48.95
N ILE A 87 -64.30 -46.83 -48.78
CA ILE A 87 -63.23 -46.91 -47.78
C ILE A 87 -62.04 -46.06 -48.24
N ALA A 88 -61.65 -46.18 -49.51
CA ALA A 88 -60.58 -45.38 -50.11
C ALA A 88 -60.84 -43.87 -49.95
N LEU A 89 -62.07 -43.40 -50.19
CA LEU A 89 -62.42 -41.98 -50.06
C LEU A 89 -62.34 -41.47 -48.61
N VAL A 90 -62.70 -42.29 -47.62
CA VAL A 90 -62.56 -41.95 -46.19
C VAL A 90 -61.08 -41.87 -45.79
N LEU A 91 -60.27 -42.84 -46.22
CA LEU A 91 -58.83 -42.87 -45.94
C LEU A 91 -58.09 -41.72 -46.64
N ILE A 92 -58.44 -41.39 -47.89
CA ILE A 92 -57.92 -40.22 -48.63
C ILE A 92 -58.23 -38.92 -47.88
N ARG A 93 -59.45 -38.77 -47.34
CA ARG A 93 -59.78 -37.61 -46.51
C ARG A 93 -58.92 -37.55 -45.25
N ARG A 94 -58.75 -38.67 -44.54
CA ARG A 94 -57.90 -38.75 -43.34
C ARG A 94 -56.44 -38.42 -43.66
N ARG A 95 -55.92 -38.89 -44.79
CA ARG A 95 -54.59 -38.55 -45.31
C ARG A 95 -54.45 -37.04 -45.49
N HIS A 96 -55.41 -36.37 -46.12
CA HIS A 96 -55.35 -34.90 -46.31
C HIS A 96 -55.42 -34.11 -45.00
N GLU A 97 -56.14 -34.60 -43.98
CA GLU A 97 -56.12 -34.02 -42.63
C GLU A 97 -54.75 -34.19 -41.96
N LEU A 98 -54.14 -35.37 -42.09
CA LEU A 98 -52.79 -35.68 -41.58
C LEU A 98 -51.66 -34.95 -42.32
N ASP A 99 -51.77 -34.76 -43.63
CA ASP A 99 -50.85 -33.92 -44.42
C ASP A 99 -50.83 -32.49 -43.89
N ALA A 100 -52.01 -31.92 -43.63
CA ALA A 100 -52.16 -30.58 -43.10
C ALA A 100 -51.69 -30.47 -41.63
N GLU A 101 -51.90 -31.50 -40.80
CA GLU A 101 -51.29 -31.59 -39.46
C GLU A 101 -49.76 -31.62 -39.54
N CYS A 102 -49.19 -32.50 -40.37
CA CYS A 102 -47.75 -32.64 -40.57
C CYS A 102 -47.10 -31.36 -41.12
N ALA A 103 -47.76 -30.64 -42.03
CA ALA A 103 -47.27 -29.37 -42.55
C ALA A 103 -47.15 -28.31 -41.44
N ARG A 104 -48.21 -28.09 -40.65
CA ARG A 104 -48.19 -27.15 -39.52
C ARG A 104 -47.12 -27.50 -38.49
N LEU A 105 -46.99 -28.79 -38.13
CA LEU A 105 -45.98 -29.26 -37.20
C LEU A 105 -44.54 -29.06 -37.73
N ARG A 106 -44.31 -29.19 -39.05
CA ARG A 106 -42.99 -28.92 -39.66
C ARG A 106 -42.61 -27.44 -39.57
N ASP A 107 -43.56 -26.54 -39.80
CA ASP A 107 -43.33 -25.10 -39.73
C ASP A 107 -43.03 -24.67 -38.29
N GLU A 108 -43.85 -25.08 -37.31
CA GLU A 108 -43.64 -24.81 -35.88
C GLU A 108 -42.33 -25.42 -35.34
N LEU A 109 -41.98 -26.64 -35.78
CA LEU A 109 -40.69 -27.26 -35.46
C LEU A 109 -39.52 -26.46 -36.03
N GLY A 110 -39.67 -25.89 -37.22
CA GLY A 110 -38.69 -25.02 -37.86
C GLY A 110 -38.46 -23.73 -37.07
N GLU A 111 -39.52 -23.12 -36.53
CA GLU A 111 -39.43 -21.93 -35.66
C GLU A 111 -38.76 -22.27 -34.32
N LEU A 112 -39.27 -23.27 -33.59
CA LEU A 112 -38.69 -23.72 -32.31
C LEU A 112 -37.23 -24.20 -32.46
N THR A 113 -36.83 -24.72 -33.61
CA THR A 113 -35.43 -25.10 -33.89
C THR A 113 -34.53 -23.87 -33.99
N ARG A 114 -34.98 -22.80 -34.66
CA ARG A 114 -34.23 -21.53 -34.72
C ARG A 114 -34.12 -20.91 -33.32
N GLU A 115 -35.23 -20.84 -32.59
CA GLU A 115 -35.24 -20.31 -31.21
C GLU A 115 -34.30 -21.10 -30.27
N ALA A 116 -34.28 -22.43 -30.37
CA ALA A 116 -33.41 -23.27 -29.56
C ALA A 116 -31.91 -23.01 -29.83
N GLU A 117 -31.52 -22.85 -31.09
CA GLU A 117 -30.13 -22.56 -31.46
C GLU A 117 -29.72 -21.11 -31.11
N ASP A 118 -30.62 -20.13 -31.26
CA ASP A 118 -30.38 -18.76 -30.80
C ASP A 118 -30.27 -18.68 -29.27
N ALA A 119 -31.14 -19.38 -28.52
CA ALA A 119 -31.05 -19.47 -27.07
C ALA A 119 -29.71 -20.09 -26.60
N LYS A 120 -29.24 -21.14 -27.28
CA LYS A 120 -27.94 -21.78 -27.05
C LYS A 120 -26.77 -20.85 -27.37
N LYS A 121 -26.82 -20.12 -28.49
CA LYS A 121 -25.83 -19.11 -28.88
C LYS A 121 -25.76 -17.96 -27.86
N ASN A 122 -26.91 -17.46 -27.43
CA ASN A 122 -27.03 -16.41 -26.42
C ASN A 122 -26.47 -16.87 -25.06
N LEU A 123 -26.73 -18.12 -24.64
CA LEU A 123 -26.14 -18.71 -23.43
C LEU A 123 -24.61 -18.80 -23.50
N LEU A 124 -24.04 -19.17 -24.65
CA LEU A 124 -22.59 -19.20 -24.85
C LEU A 124 -21.97 -17.80 -24.77
N GLY A 125 -22.60 -16.81 -25.42
CA GLY A 125 -22.19 -15.40 -25.32
C GLY A 125 -22.21 -14.88 -23.89
N PHE A 126 -23.33 -15.09 -23.18
CA PHE A 126 -23.52 -14.64 -21.81
C PHE A 126 -22.57 -15.34 -20.81
N LYS A 127 -22.26 -16.62 -21.02
CA LYS A 127 -21.19 -17.32 -20.27
C LYS A 127 -19.84 -16.67 -20.53
N GLY A 128 -19.53 -16.32 -21.78
CA GLY A 128 -18.31 -15.61 -22.15
C GLY A 128 -18.18 -14.23 -21.46
N GLU A 129 -19.28 -13.49 -21.33
CA GLU A 129 -19.30 -12.23 -20.58
C GLU A 129 -19.03 -12.41 -19.07
N ILE A 130 -19.59 -13.46 -18.46
CA ILE A 130 -19.31 -13.80 -17.05
C ILE A 130 -17.81 -14.08 -16.84
N GLU A 131 -17.18 -14.86 -17.72
CA GLU A 131 -15.74 -15.15 -17.60
C GLU A 131 -14.88 -13.91 -17.86
N LYS A 132 -15.22 -13.08 -18.86
CA LYS A 132 -14.55 -11.78 -19.08
C LYS A 132 -14.59 -10.91 -17.83
N LEU A 133 -15.75 -10.82 -17.16
CA LEU A 133 -15.93 -10.01 -15.95
C LEU A 133 -15.16 -10.57 -14.75
N LYS A 134 -15.06 -11.90 -14.60
CA LYS A 134 -14.19 -12.52 -13.58
C LYS A 134 -12.72 -12.20 -13.80
N VAL A 135 -12.23 -12.28 -15.04
CA VAL A 135 -10.85 -11.89 -15.39
C VAL A 135 -10.61 -10.40 -15.14
N GLU A 136 -11.59 -9.56 -15.43
CA GLU A 136 -11.55 -8.12 -15.15
C GLU A 136 -11.48 -7.84 -13.64
N LYS A 137 -12.31 -8.50 -12.82
CA LYS A 137 -12.26 -8.43 -11.34
C LYS A 137 -10.83 -8.68 -10.86
N VAL A 138 -10.25 -9.83 -11.20
CA VAL A 138 -8.91 -10.22 -10.74
C VAL A 138 -7.88 -9.17 -11.13
N ARG A 139 -7.95 -8.67 -12.36
CA ARG A 139 -7.04 -7.62 -12.87
C ARG A 139 -7.20 -6.29 -12.14
N MET A 140 -8.43 -5.84 -11.84
CA MET A 140 -8.67 -4.58 -11.12
C MET A 140 -8.30 -4.69 -9.64
N VAL A 141 -8.65 -5.80 -8.98
CA VAL A 141 -8.27 -6.05 -7.58
C VAL A 141 -6.75 -6.10 -7.43
N ALA A 142 -6.02 -6.76 -8.35
CA ALA A 142 -4.56 -6.75 -8.35
C ALA A 142 -3.97 -5.34 -8.53
N ARG A 143 -4.53 -4.53 -9.44
CA ARG A 143 -4.12 -3.12 -9.63
C ARG A 143 -4.38 -2.26 -8.39
N LEU A 144 -5.54 -2.41 -7.76
CA LEU A 144 -5.87 -1.71 -6.52
C LEU A 144 -4.89 -2.06 -5.41
N ARG A 145 -4.63 -3.35 -5.18
CA ARG A 145 -3.69 -3.81 -4.16
C ARG A 145 -2.26 -3.32 -4.43
N ASN A 146 -1.83 -3.25 -5.69
CA ASN A 146 -0.53 -2.64 -6.05
C ASN A 146 -0.50 -1.13 -5.78
N ALA A 147 -1.56 -0.39 -6.12
CA ALA A 147 -1.66 1.05 -5.84
C ALA A 147 -1.68 1.32 -4.32
N GLN A 148 -2.42 0.53 -3.54
CA GLN A 148 -2.43 0.59 -2.08
C GLN A 148 -1.04 0.31 -1.48
N ALA A 149 -0.31 -0.68 -2.01
CA ALA A 149 1.06 -0.95 -1.59
C ALA A 149 2.00 0.24 -1.86
N ARG A 150 1.92 0.86 -3.04
CA ARG A 150 2.68 2.07 -3.38
C ARG A 150 2.40 3.23 -2.43
N VAL A 151 1.11 3.48 -2.11
CA VAL A 151 0.72 4.53 -1.15
C VAL A 151 1.25 4.24 0.26
N ARG A 152 1.26 2.98 0.70
CA ARG A 152 1.85 2.60 2.01
C ARG A 152 3.36 2.81 2.04
N ILE A 153 4.08 2.44 0.98
CA ILE A 153 5.53 2.68 0.85
C ILE A 153 5.82 4.18 0.89
N GLN A 154 5.06 4.99 0.13
CA GLN A 154 5.22 6.44 0.11
C GLN A 154 5.05 7.08 1.49
N ARG A 155 4.01 6.67 2.25
CA ARG A 155 3.79 7.17 3.62
C ARG A 155 4.89 6.76 4.59
N ALA A 156 5.36 5.51 4.51
CA ALA A 156 6.48 5.05 5.35
C ALA A 156 7.78 5.83 5.05
N LEU A 157 8.01 6.22 3.79
CA LEU A 157 9.14 7.08 3.42
C LEU A 157 8.97 8.53 3.94
N GLU A 158 7.76 9.07 3.91
CA GLU A 158 7.43 10.39 4.48
C GLU A 158 7.60 10.42 6.00
N GLU A 159 7.18 9.35 6.70
CA GLU A 159 7.36 9.17 8.15
C GLU A 159 8.86 9.09 8.53
N LEU A 160 9.65 8.30 7.81
CA LEU A 160 11.11 8.18 8.04
C LEU A 160 11.85 9.51 7.77
N SER A 161 11.51 10.21 6.68
CA SER A 161 12.21 11.43 6.25
C SER A 161 11.97 12.64 7.17
N TYR A 162 10.90 12.65 7.98
CA TYR A 162 10.60 13.78 8.86
C TYR A 162 11.22 13.66 10.26
N ASP A 163 11.25 12.45 10.84
CA ASP A 163 11.67 12.27 12.24
C ASP A 163 13.17 11.98 12.43
N GLU A 164 13.85 11.32 11.49
CA GLU A 164 15.28 10.97 11.64
C GLU A 164 16.22 12.11 11.16
N ASP A 165 16.00 12.64 9.95
CA ASP A 165 16.87 13.68 9.36
C ASP A 165 16.87 15.00 10.15
N VAL A 166 15.71 15.42 10.67
CA VAL A 166 15.59 16.68 11.43
C VAL A 166 16.29 16.58 12.78
N ARG A 167 16.08 15.49 13.53
CA ARG A 167 16.66 15.30 14.86
C ARG A 167 18.18 15.15 14.80
N ALA A 168 18.70 14.39 13.83
CA ALA A 168 20.14 14.23 13.65
C ALA A 168 20.84 15.56 13.34
N LEU A 169 20.21 16.44 12.56
CA LEU A 169 20.76 17.77 12.26
C LEU A 169 20.67 18.75 13.45
N GLU A 170 19.66 18.63 14.31
CA GLU A 170 19.57 19.41 15.56
C GLU A 170 20.64 18.96 16.58
N GLU A 171 20.81 17.64 16.79
CA GLU A 171 21.83 17.10 17.70
C GLU A 171 23.26 17.47 17.27
N VAL A 172 23.55 17.41 15.97
CA VAL A 172 24.85 17.89 15.42
C VAL A 172 25.02 19.39 15.62
N ARG A 173 23.96 20.20 15.46
CA ARG A 173 24.02 21.66 15.69
C ARG A 173 24.28 21.99 17.17
N GLU A 174 23.62 21.30 18.09
CA GLU A 174 23.79 21.48 19.53
C GLU A 174 25.19 21.06 19.97
N SER A 175 25.69 19.91 19.50
CA SER A 175 27.07 19.45 19.73
C SER A 175 28.14 20.43 19.22
N ILE A 176 27.93 21.03 18.03
CA ILE A 176 28.82 22.07 17.49
C ILE A 176 28.76 23.33 18.38
N GLN A 177 27.60 23.78 18.82
CA GLN A 177 27.49 24.93 19.73
C GLN A 177 28.14 24.66 21.10
N GLN A 178 27.96 23.46 21.66
CA GLN A 178 28.62 23.03 22.90
C GLN A 178 30.15 23.00 22.74
N THR A 179 30.66 22.50 21.61
CA THR A 179 32.10 22.48 21.31
C THR A 179 32.67 23.90 21.13
N LEU A 180 31.95 24.78 20.41
CA LEU A 180 32.37 26.17 20.19
C LEU A 180 32.36 26.99 21.48
N SER A 181 31.36 26.80 22.35
CA SER A 181 31.30 27.45 23.66
C SER A 181 32.37 26.93 24.60
N GLN A 182 32.66 25.62 24.64
CA GLN A 182 33.81 25.08 25.38
C GLN A 182 35.14 25.63 24.87
N ALA A 183 35.32 25.75 23.55
CA ALA A 183 36.54 26.33 22.96
C ALA A 183 36.69 27.82 23.27
N GLY A 184 35.60 28.59 23.22
CA GLY A 184 35.58 30.01 23.60
C GLY A 184 35.92 30.22 25.08
N VAL A 185 35.28 29.45 25.97
CA VAL A 185 35.56 29.47 27.41
C VAL A 185 37.00 29.05 27.72
N ALA A 186 37.55 28.05 27.02
CA ALA A 186 38.95 27.65 27.17
C ALA A 186 39.94 28.75 26.72
N ALA A 187 39.62 29.48 25.64
CA ALA A 187 40.42 30.61 25.17
C ALA A 187 40.36 31.81 26.15
N GLU A 188 39.18 32.10 26.72
CA GLU A 188 39.02 33.15 27.73
C GLU A 188 39.73 32.81 29.04
N LEU A 189 39.66 31.55 29.52
CA LEU A 189 40.39 31.08 30.69
C LEU A 189 41.92 31.14 30.51
N GLN A 190 42.43 30.70 29.35
CA GLN A 190 43.86 30.84 29.05
C GLN A 190 44.29 32.30 28.94
N GLY A 191 43.43 33.17 28.38
CA GLY A 191 43.66 34.62 28.34
C GLY A 191 43.73 35.25 29.74
N ALA A 192 42.82 34.86 30.64
CA ALA A 192 42.79 35.32 32.02
C ALA A 192 44.02 34.87 32.81
N GLU A 193 44.37 33.58 32.78
CA GLU A 193 45.59 33.08 33.45
C GLU A 193 46.87 33.77 32.95
N LEU A 194 46.95 34.06 31.65
CA LEU A 194 48.11 34.74 31.07
C LEU A 194 48.18 36.20 31.54
N ALA A 195 47.03 36.87 31.68
CA ALA A 195 46.94 38.22 32.21
C ALA A 195 47.35 38.28 33.69
N ASP A 196 46.86 37.35 34.52
CA ASP A 196 47.22 37.25 35.94
C ASP A 196 48.72 37.02 36.13
N LYS A 197 49.30 36.06 35.40
CA LYS A 197 50.77 35.79 35.41
C LYS A 197 51.58 37.01 34.94
N LEU A 198 51.09 37.74 33.93
CA LEU A 198 51.71 39.00 33.49
C LEU A 198 51.64 40.10 34.57
N GLU A 199 50.56 40.14 35.36
CA GLU A 199 50.45 41.09 36.47
C GLU A 199 51.36 40.71 37.64
N GLU A 200 51.44 39.43 38.01
CA GLU A 200 52.39 38.92 39.01
C GLU A 200 53.85 39.24 38.62
N ILE A 201 54.23 39.00 37.37
CA ILE A 201 55.56 39.34 36.85
C ILE A 201 55.81 40.86 36.93
N ARG A 202 54.81 41.71 36.64
CA ARG A 202 54.93 43.17 36.81
C ARG A 202 55.12 43.56 38.28
N ARG A 203 54.36 42.97 39.20
CA ARG A 203 54.48 43.20 40.66
C ARG A 203 55.86 42.77 41.18
N ALA A 204 56.33 41.56 40.84
CA ALA A 204 57.64 41.06 41.25
C ALA A 204 58.81 41.90 40.69
N ASN A 205 58.69 42.39 39.45
CA ASN A 205 59.68 43.31 38.86
C ASN A 205 59.64 44.69 39.52
N ALA A 206 58.46 45.22 39.86
CA ALA A 206 58.33 46.48 40.61
C ALA A 206 58.96 46.36 42.01
N GLU A 207 58.74 45.24 42.70
CA GLU A 207 59.34 44.98 44.01
C GLU A 207 60.86 44.83 43.92
N SER A 208 61.36 44.16 42.88
CA SER A 208 62.80 44.03 42.61
C SER A 208 63.45 45.38 42.31
N LYS A 209 62.79 46.25 41.52
CA LYS A 209 63.25 47.63 41.28
C LYS A 209 63.26 48.46 42.57
N ALA A 210 62.21 48.38 43.38
CA ALA A 210 62.15 49.07 44.67
C ALA A 210 63.25 48.59 45.65
N ARG A 211 63.62 47.30 45.61
CA ARG A 211 64.75 46.76 46.38
C ARG A 211 66.09 47.31 45.88
N VAL A 212 66.30 47.42 44.57
CA VAL A 212 67.51 48.03 43.98
C VAL A 212 67.62 49.52 44.36
N GLU A 213 66.56 50.31 44.20
CA GLU A 213 66.53 51.72 44.62
C GLU A 213 66.81 51.88 46.12
N LEU A 214 66.26 50.99 46.96
CA LEU A 214 66.52 50.97 48.40
C LEU A 214 67.98 50.64 48.74
N GLU A 215 68.62 49.73 47.99
CA GLU A 215 70.05 49.43 48.15
C GLU A 215 70.94 50.58 47.72
N GLU A 216 70.63 51.26 46.61
CA GLU A 216 71.34 52.48 46.19
C GLU A 216 71.20 53.62 47.21
N LEU A 217 70.01 53.80 47.78
CA LEU A 217 69.76 54.73 48.89
C LEU A 217 70.57 54.39 50.14
N LYS A 218 70.67 53.10 50.51
CA LYS A 218 71.52 52.63 51.62
C LYS A 218 73.00 52.85 51.31
N ARG A 219 73.43 52.64 50.06
CA ARG A 219 74.82 52.84 49.62
C ARG A 219 75.24 54.30 49.70
N ARG A 220 74.35 55.23 49.34
CA ARG A 220 74.55 56.69 49.51
C ARG A 220 74.61 57.17 50.96
N ARG A 221 74.15 56.39 51.94
CA ARG A 221 74.04 56.79 53.36
C ARG A 221 75.12 56.22 54.29
N ARG A 222 76.15 55.51 53.79
CA ARG A 222 77.22 54.94 54.62
C ARG A 222 78.47 55.84 54.66
N PRO A 223 78.79 56.50 55.78
CA PRO A 223 80.02 57.31 55.93
C PRO A 223 81.28 56.43 56.17
N PRO A 224 82.50 56.97 55.94
CA PRO A 224 83.77 56.27 56.17
C PRO A 224 84.24 56.33 57.63
N LEU A 225 84.96 55.31 58.11
CA LEU A 225 85.54 55.23 59.46
C LEU A 225 86.91 54.53 59.49
N VAL A 226 87.95 55.26 59.92
CA VAL A 226 89.27 54.79 60.43
C VAL A 226 90.01 56.00 61.04
N PRO A 227 91.07 55.85 61.85
CA PRO A 227 91.42 54.80 62.83
C PRO A 227 91.79 55.41 64.22
N MET A 228 92.14 54.59 65.22
CA MET A 228 93.15 54.90 66.24
C MET A 228 93.76 53.60 66.80
N ASP A 229 95.09 53.57 66.94
CA ASP A 229 95.90 52.38 67.23
C ASP A 229 96.33 52.22 68.71
N ALA A 230 96.90 51.04 68.98
CA ALA A 230 97.92 50.67 69.98
C ALA A 230 97.46 49.87 71.22
N PHE A 231 97.88 48.60 71.30
CA PHE A 231 98.98 48.16 72.18
C PHE A 231 99.49 46.73 71.88
N ALA A 232 100.82 46.56 71.96
CA ALA A 232 101.61 45.32 72.18
C ALA A 232 101.47 44.06 71.26
N ALA A 233 102.45 43.94 70.34
CA ALA A 233 103.25 42.75 69.95
C ALA A 233 102.84 41.33 70.46
N LYS A 234 102.94 40.25 69.66
CA LYS A 234 104.17 39.78 68.96
C LYS A 234 103.89 38.62 67.97
N THR A 235 104.47 38.69 66.78
CA THR A 235 104.54 37.70 65.67
C THR A 235 105.56 36.56 65.94
N PRO A 236 105.83 35.55 65.05
CA PRO A 236 105.23 35.21 63.72
C PRO A 236 104.98 33.70 63.44
N ALA A 237 104.53 33.41 62.20
CA ALA A 237 104.76 32.19 61.39
C ALA A 237 104.05 30.88 61.83
N ALA A 238 103.59 29.96 60.96
CA ALA A 238 103.25 29.92 59.52
C ALA A 238 102.32 28.66 59.31
N ASN A 239 101.94 28.12 58.14
CA ASN A 239 102.25 28.33 56.72
C ASN A 239 101.11 27.70 55.85
N GLY A 240 101.18 27.80 54.51
CA GLY A 240 100.69 26.74 53.62
C GLY A 240 99.29 26.86 52.99
N THR A 241 99.22 27.51 51.84
CA THR A 241 98.38 27.09 50.69
C THR A 241 99.24 26.19 49.76
N PRO A 242 98.75 25.57 48.65
CA PRO A 242 97.39 25.52 48.08
C PRO A 242 96.91 24.10 47.62
N SER A 243 95.67 24.06 47.12
CA SER A 243 95.15 23.25 45.98
C SER A 243 96.01 22.12 45.35
N VAL A 244 95.45 20.89 45.29
CA VAL A 244 95.58 19.98 44.12
C VAL A 244 94.30 19.15 43.88
N ALA A 245 93.74 19.31 42.69
CA ALA A 245 93.22 18.27 41.78
C ALA A 245 93.94 18.52 40.43
N PRO A 246 94.03 17.61 39.42
CA PRO A 246 93.11 16.51 39.13
C PRO A 246 93.73 15.16 38.68
N ASN A 247 92.92 14.09 38.70
CA ASN A 247 92.63 13.14 37.60
C ASN A 247 91.76 11.99 38.10
#